data_AF-A0A094LC95-F1
#
_entry.id   AF-A0A094LC95-F1
#
_cell.length_a   1.000
_cell.length_b   1.000
_cell.length_c   1.000
_cell.angle_alpha   90.00
_cell.angle_beta   90.00
_cell.angle_gamma   90.00
#
_symmetry.space_group_name_H-M   'P 1'
#
loop_
_entity.id
_entity.type
_entity.pdbx_description
1 polymer ?
#
loop_
_entity_poly.entity_id
_entity_poly.type
_entity_poly.pdbx_seq_one_letter_code
_entity_poly.pdbx_strand_id
1 'polypeptide(L)'
;LKDLVNIEMFLTAKEVEESLERQETMTCLAWCHDNKSRLRKMKGRQNENEPKMGRKSKSASDYSKENDDLVMETVKGKTELSCLEFSLRIQEFIELIRQNKRLDAVRHARKHFSQAEGSQLDEVRQVMGMLAFPSDTHISPYKDLLDPARWRMLIQQFRYDNYRLHQLGNNSVFTITLQAGLSAIKTPQCYKEDGSSKNPDCPVCSKSLNKLAQPLPMAHCANSRLVCKISGDVMNENNPPMMLPNGYVYGYNSLLSIRQDDKVICPRTKEVFNFSQAEKVYIM
;
A
#
# COMPACT_ATOMS: atom_id res chain seq x y z
N LEU A 1 -12.28 -21.24 -11.18
CA LEU A 1 -11.69 -19.88 -11.23
C LEU A 1 -12.68 -18.87 -11.82
N LYS A 2 -13.27 -19.14 -13.00
CA LYS A 2 -14.33 -18.30 -13.57
C LYS A 2 -15.53 -18.08 -12.63
N ASP A 3 -15.88 -19.10 -11.85
CA ASP A 3 -17.01 -19.02 -10.90
C ASP A 3 -16.66 -18.35 -9.56
N LEU A 4 -15.39 -18.02 -9.34
CA LEU A 4 -14.88 -17.47 -8.07
C LEU A 4 -14.43 -16.02 -8.19
N VAL A 5 -14.20 -15.52 -9.41
CA VAL A 5 -13.66 -14.19 -9.68
C VAL A 5 -14.36 -13.61 -10.89
N ASN A 6 -14.79 -12.35 -10.82
CA ASN A 6 -15.26 -11.62 -11.99
C ASN A 6 -14.05 -11.29 -12.89
N ILE A 7 -13.70 -12.22 -13.78
CA ILE A 7 -12.55 -12.11 -14.67
C ILE A 7 -12.75 -10.97 -15.68
N GLU A 8 -13.98 -10.74 -16.14
CA GLU A 8 -14.30 -9.70 -17.12
C GLU A 8 -13.85 -8.32 -16.64
N MET A 9 -14.10 -8.01 -15.37
CA MET A 9 -13.62 -6.77 -14.75
C MET A 9 -12.10 -6.58 -14.89
N PHE A 10 -11.32 -7.64 -14.67
CA PHE A 10 -9.85 -7.57 -14.80
C PHE A 10 -9.40 -7.50 -16.26
N LEU A 11 -10.13 -8.14 -17.17
CA LEU A 11 -9.84 -8.06 -18.61
C LEU A 11 -10.10 -6.65 -19.14
N THR A 12 -11.23 -6.04 -18.77
CA THR A 12 -11.53 -4.64 -19.11
C THR A 12 -10.50 -3.69 -18.53
N ALA A 13 -10.12 -3.87 -17.26
CA ALA A 13 -9.07 -3.05 -16.66
C ALA A 13 -7.74 -3.18 -17.39
N LYS A 14 -7.36 -4.41 -17.75
CA LYS A 14 -6.14 -4.67 -18.52
C LYS A 14 -6.18 -4.02 -19.91
N GLU A 15 -7.30 -4.11 -20.62
CA GLU A 15 -7.48 -3.48 -21.93
C GLU A 15 -7.31 -1.96 -21.86
N VAL A 16 -7.89 -1.31 -20.85
CA VAL A 16 -7.74 0.13 -20.62
C VAL A 16 -6.29 0.50 -20.30
N GLU A 17 -5.59 -0.28 -19.47
CA GLU A 17 -4.18 -0.03 -19.17
C GLU A 17 -3.29 -0.16 -20.41
N GLU A 18 -3.48 -1.21 -21.20
CA GLU A 18 -2.73 -1.41 -22.44
C GLU A 18 -3.01 -0.32 -23.48
N SER A 19 -4.21 0.26 -23.51
CA SER A 19 -4.50 1.41 -24.39
C SER A 19 -3.73 2.64 -23.94
N LEU A 20 -3.69 2.93 -22.63
CA LEU A 20 -2.94 4.05 -22.10
C LEU A 20 -1.42 3.88 -22.26
N GLU A 21 -0.91 2.66 -22.18
CA GLU A 21 0.49 2.35 -22.49
C GLU A 21 0.82 2.62 -23.96
N ARG A 22 -0.14 2.39 -24.86
CA ARG A 22 -0.08 2.76 -26.28
C ARG A 22 -0.37 4.24 -26.54
N GLN A 23 -0.55 5.05 -25.50
CA GLN A 23 -0.88 6.47 -25.57
C GLN A 23 -2.24 6.77 -26.22
N GLU A 24 -3.20 5.86 -26.05
CA GLU A 24 -4.56 5.97 -26.55
C GLU A 24 -5.56 6.22 -25.40
N THR A 25 -6.23 7.38 -25.42
CA THR A 25 -7.18 7.79 -24.37
C THR A 25 -8.59 7.25 -24.57
N MET A 26 -8.94 6.79 -25.78
CA MET A 26 -10.33 6.52 -26.17
C MET A 26 -10.98 5.44 -25.31
N THR A 27 -10.29 4.31 -25.10
CA THR A 27 -10.79 3.20 -24.28
C THR A 27 -10.99 3.61 -22.82
N CYS A 28 -10.05 4.37 -22.26
CA CYS A 28 -10.18 4.88 -20.89
C CYS A 28 -11.32 5.90 -20.74
N LEU A 29 -11.51 6.76 -21.74
CA LEU A 29 -12.64 7.71 -21.76
C LEU A 29 -13.99 7.01 -21.88
N ALA A 30 -14.08 5.94 -22.69
CA ALA A 30 -15.27 5.09 -22.76
C ALA A 30 -15.56 4.46 -21.40
N TRP A 31 -14.54 3.93 -20.72
CA TRP A 31 -14.67 3.41 -19.37
C TRP A 31 -15.17 4.47 -18.37
N CYS A 32 -14.63 5.70 -18.43
CA CYS A 32 -15.10 6.82 -17.60
C CYS A 32 -16.58 7.14 -17.86
N HIS A 33 -17.00 7.10 -19.12
CA HIS A 33 -18.38 7.34 -19.51
C HIS A 33 -19.33 6.26 -18.95
N ASP A 34 -18.97 4.99 -19.13
CA ASP A 34 -19.79 3.85 -18.69
C ASP A 34 -19.92 3.79 -17.16
N ASN A 35 -18.91 4.31 -16.45
CA ASN A 35 -18.85 4.32 -14.99
C ASN A 35 -19.19 5.68 -14.35
N LYS A 36 -19.61 6.66 -15.14
CA LYS A 36 -19.76 8.07 -14.73
C LYS A 36 -20.59 8.29 -13.46
N SER A 37 -21.73 7.61 -13.33
CA SER A 37 -22.61 7.75 -12.16
C SER A 37 -21.97 7.24 -10.87
N ARG A 38 -21.19 6.16 -10.95
CA ARG A 38 -20.46 5.56 -9.83
C ARG A 38 -19.25 6.41 -9.44
N LEU A 39 -18.49 6.89 -10.43
CA LEU A 39 -17.34 7.77 -10.23
C LEU A 39 -17.75 9.07 -9.51
N ARG A 40 -18.90 9.67 -9.86
CA ARG A 40 -19.43 10.87 -9.17
C ARG A 40 -19.77 10.61 -7.71
N LYS A 41 -20.43 9.49 -7.40
CA LYS A 41 -20.76 9.11 -6.00
C LYS A 41 -19.50 8.93 -5.15
N MET A 42 -18.40 8.51 -5.75
CA MET A 42 -17.12 8.30 -5.05
C MET A 42 -16.38 9.60 -4.73
N LYS A 43 -16.54 10.65 -5.55
CA LYS A 43 -15.97 11.98 -5.31
C LYS A 43 -16.65 12.69 -4.13
N GLY A 44 -17.98 12.57 -4.02
CA GLY A 44 -18.74 13.14 -2.90
C GLY A 44 -18.27 12.67 -1.52
N ARG A 45 -17.87 11.40 -1.40
CA ARG A 45 -17.34 10.82 -0.14
C ARG A 45 -15.91 11.25 0.20
N GLN A 46 -15.13 11.77 -0.75
CA GLN A 46 -13.77 12.27 -0.49
C GLN A 46 -13.79 13.69 0.09
N ASN A 47 -14.69 14.55 -0.39
CA ASN A 47 -14.83 15.92 0.12
C ASN A 47 -15.33 15.98 1.58
N GLU A 48 -16.00 14.93 2.07
CA GLU A 48 -16.42 14.83 3.49
C GLU A 48 -15.28 14.39 4.43
N ASN A 49 -14.22 13.78 3.90
CA ASN A 49 -13.12 13.20 4.67
C ASN A 49 -11.82 14.02 4.61
N GLU A 50 -11.81 15.19 3.95
CA GLU A 50 -10.71 16.12 4.09
C GLU A 50 -10.76 16.80 5.47
N PRO A 51 -9.69 16.69 6.29
CA PRO A 51 -9.63 17.44 7.53
C PRO A 51 -9.60 18.93 7.20
N LYS A 52 -10.62 19.68 7.64
CA LYS A 52 -10.61 21.15 7.61
C LYS A 52 -9.40 21.63 8.40
N MET A 53 -8.34 21.98 7.69
CA MET A 53 -7.12 22.49 8.28
C MET A 53 -7.41 23.88 8.87
N GLY A 54 -7.23 23.99 10.19
CA GLY A 54 -7.68 25.11 11.00
C GLY A 54 -7.17 26.47 10.51
N ARG A 55 -8.09 27.41 10.33
CA ARG A 55 -7.78 28.84 10.26
C ARG A 55 -7.69 29.40 11.67
N LYS A 56 -6.59 30.12 11.90
CA LYS A 56 -6.19 30.80 13.14
C LYS A 56 -7.31 31.67 13.72
N SER A 57 -7.44 31.54 15.04
CA SER A 57 -7.85 32.53 16.04
C SER A 57 -8.07 33.97 15.54
N LYS A 58 -9.31 34.45 15.64
CA LYS A 58 -9.64 35.82 16.04
C LYS A 58 -10.90 35.81 16.92
N SER A 59 -10.83 36.66 17.93
CA SER A 59 -11.69 36.86 19.10
C SER A 59 -13.11 37.34 18.78
N ALA A 60 -13.99 37.12 19.76
CA ALA A 60 -15.42 37.42 19.81
C ALA A 60 -15.77 38.90 19.68
N SER A 61 -16.88 39.22 19.00
CA SER A 61 -18.14 39.67 19.62
C SER A 61 -19.20 40.10 18.58
N ASP A 62 -20.46 39.96 18.98
CA ASP A 62 -21.70 40.63 18.56
C ASP A 62 -22.54 40.19 17.34
N TYR A 63 -23.72 39.65 17.72
CA TYR A 63 -25.08 39.98 17.27
C TYR A 63 -25.32 40.35 15.80
N SER A 64 -26.09 39.52 15.09
CA SER A 64 -27.53 39.74 14.82
C SER A 64 -28.06 38.75 13.78
N LYS A 65 -29.31 38.33 13.99
CA LYS A 65 -30.16 37.53 13.10
C LYS A 65 -30.40 38.25 11.78
N GLU A 66 -30.47 37.51 10.69
CA GLU A 66 -31.45 37.74 9.63
C GLU A 66 -31.67 36.44 8.85
N ASN A 67 -32.95 36.05 8.79
CA ASN A 67 -33.47 35.07 7.85
C ASN A 67 -33.42 35.71 6.46
N ASP A 68 -33.02 34.96 5.44
CA ASP A 68 -33.61 35.12 4.11
C ASP A 68 -33.48 33.82 3.30
N ASP A 69 -34.66 33.35 2.89
CA ASP A 69 -34.98 32.60 1.68
C ASP A 69 -34.16 31.36 1.31
N LEU A 70 -34.77 30.23 1.70
CA LEU A 70 -34.56 28.92 1.12
C LEU A 70 -35.06 28.90 -0.35
N VAL A 71 -34.29 29.49 -1.25
CA VAL A 71 -34.49 29.26 -2.69
C VAL A 71 -33.97 27.86 -3.00
N MET A 72 -34.89 26.89 -3.03
CA MET A 72 -34.69 25.62 -3.75
C MET A 72 -34.56 25.95 -5.24
N GLU A 73 -33.35 26.29 -5.69
CA GLU A 73 -33.04 26.27 -7.10
C GLU A 73 -32.78 24.83 -7.54
N THR A 74 -33.75 24.29 -8.26
CA THR A 74 -33.63 23.07 -9.07
C THR A 74 -32.49 23.20 -10.07
N VAL A 75 -31.29 22.76 -9.68
CA VAL A 75 -30.15 22.63 -10.60
C VAL A 75 -30.40 21.41 -11.50
N LYS A 76 -30.92 21.68 -12.70
CA LYS A 76 -30.86 20.79 -13.86
C LYS A 76 -29.45 20.18 -13.96
N GLY A 77 -29.38 18.86 -14.03
CA GLY A 77 -28.15 18.07 -13.92
C GLY A 77 -26.98 18.60 -14.75
N LYS A 78 -26.03 19.26 -14.08
CA LYS A 78 -24.75 19.69 -14.66
C LYS A 78 -23.86 18.47 -14.91
N THR A 79 -23.21 18.42 -16.07
CA THR A 79 -22.37 17.29 -16.45
C THR A 79 -20.93 17.48 -15.98
N GLU A 80 -20.70 17.38 -14.67
CA GLU A 80 -19.35 17.42 -14.11
C GLU A 80 -18.51 16.21 -14.58
N LEU A 81 -17.30 16.46 -15.10
CA LEU A 81 -16.34 15.42 -15.48
C LEU A 81 -15.76 14.75 -14.23
N SER A 82 -15.46 13.45 -14.32
CA SER A 82 -14.64 12.79 -13.29
C SER A 82 -13.21 13.34 -13.29
N CYS A 83 -12.48 13.25 -12.17
CA CYS A 83 -11.09 13.71 -12.10
C CYS A 83 -10.21 13.03 -13.16
N LEU A 84 -10.35 11.72 -13.35
CA LEU A 84 -9.66 10.96 -14.38
C LEU A 84 -10.02 11.41 -15.80
N GLU A 85 -11.31 11.58 -16.09
CA GLU A 85 -11.77 12.07 -17.40
C GLU A 85 -11.15 13.44 -17.71
N PHE A 86 -11.12 14.34 -16.74
CA PHE A 86 -10.50 15.65 -16.88
C PHE A 86 -8.99 15.54 -17.15
N SER A 87 -8.26 14.69 -16.42
CA SER A 87 -6.82 14.46 -16.65
C SER A 87 -6.53 13.88 -18.03
N LEU A 88 -7.40 13.00 -18.54
CA LEU A 88 -7.31 12.43 -19.91
C LEU A 88 -7.55 13.51 -20.97
N ARG A 89 -8.52 14.41 -20.77
CA ARG A 89 -8.76 15.54 -21.68
C ARG A 89 -7.57 16.50 -21.71
N ILE A 90 -6.91 16.74 -20.58
CA ILE A 90 -5.64 17.49 -20.57
C ILE A 90 -4.56 16.74 -21.38
N GLN A 91 -4.46 15.41 -21.26
CA GLN A 91 -3.50 14.64 -22.05
C GLN A 91 -3.75 14.76 -23.55
N GLU A 92 -5.00 14.65 -24.00
CA GLU A 92 -5.35 14.87 -25.41
C GLU A 92 -4.93 16.25 -25.90
N PHE A 93 -5.15 17.29 -25.08
CA PHE A 93 -4.70 18.65 -25.40
C PHE A 93 -3.17 18.69 -25.56
N ILE A 94 -2.43 18.10 -24.62
CA ILE A 94 -0.96 18.06 -24.65
C ILE A 94 -0.47 17.35 -25.93
N GLU A 95 -1.07 16.23 -26.32
CA GLU A 95 -0.68 15.52 -27.54
C GLU A 95 -1.00 16.34 -28.81
N LEU A 96 -2.08 17.14 -28.83
CA LEU A 96 -2.34 18.08 -29.92
C LEU A 96 -1.26 19.17 -30.00
N ILE A 97 -0.79 19.68 -28.85
CA ILE A 97 0.33 20.64 -28.80
C ILE A 97 1.62 20.00 -29.29
N ARG A 98 1.93 18.76 -28.89
CA ARG A 98 3.12 18.02 -29.36
C ARG A 98 3.10 17.79 -30.87
N GLN A 99 1.92 17.57 -31.45
CA GLN A 99 1.74 17.46 -32.91
C GLN A 99 1.71 18.82 -33.62
N ASN A 100 1.93 19.92 -32.90
CA ASN A 100 1.83 21.31 -33.36
C ASN A 100 0.45 21.69 -33.95
N LYS A 101 -0.61 20.94 -33.59
CA LYS A 101 -2.00 21.20 -34.00
C LYS A 101 -2.68 22.19 -33.06
N ARG A 102 -2.12 23.39 -32.93
CA ARG A 102 -2.53 24.39 -31.92
C ARG A 102 -4.00 24.82 -32.03
N LEU A 103 -4.52 24.99 -33.25
CA LEU A 103 -5.93 25.35 -33.47
C LEU A 103 -6.88 24.22 -33.03
N ASP A 104 -6.49 22.97 -33.22
CA ASP A 104 -7.26 21.81 -32.75
C ASP A 104 -7.24 21.74 -31.23
N ALA A 105 -6.10 22.03 -30.60
CA ALA A 105 -5.99 22.11 -29.14
C ALA A 105 -6.93 23.18 -28.56
N VAL A 106 -7.02 24.36 -29.18
CA VAL A 106 -7.97 25.41 -28.76
C VAL A 106 -9.42 24.96 -28.94
N ARG A 107 -9.75 24.28 -30.05
CA ARG A 107 -11.10 23.73 -30.28
C ARG A 107 -11.45 22.66 -29.24
N HIS A 108 -10.50 21.78 -28.92
CA HIS A 108 -10.63 20.76 -27.89
C HIS A 108 -10.88 21.38 -26.51
N ALA A 109 -10.07 22.38 -26.12
CA ALA A 109 -10.21 23.09 -24.86
C ALA A 109 -11.59 23.74 -24.71
N ARG A 110 -12.08 24.43 -25.76
CA ARG A 110 -13.42 25.03 -25.75
C ARG A 110 -14.53 24.00 -25.56
N LYS A 111 -14.36 22.80 -26.12
CA LYS A 111 -15.35 21.72 -26.03
C LYS A 111 -15.35 21.06 -24.65
N HIS A 112 -14.18 20.78 -24.09
CA HIS A 112 -14.04 19.91 -22.92
C HIS A 112 -13.75 20.63 -21.60
N PHE A 113 -13.25 21.86 -21.63
CA PHE A 113 -12.91 22.64 -20.42
C PHE A 113 -13.89 23.78 -20.12
N SER A 114 -14.99 23.90 -20.88
CA SER A 114 -15.98 24.96 -20.71
C SER A 114 -16.70 24.95 -19.35
N GLN A 115 -16.76 23.79 -18.70
CA GLN A 115 -17.38 23.59 -17.38
C GLN A 115 -16.35 23.43 -16.26
N ALA A 116 -15.07 23.76 -16.50
CA ALA A 116 -14.06 23.72 -15.45
C ALA A 116 -14.36 24.80 -14.41
N GLU A 117 -14.31 24.43 -13.13
CA GLU A 117 -14.54 25.33 -11.99
C GLU A 117 -13.48 25.07 -10.90
N GLY A 118 -13.28 26.06 -10.01
CA GLY A 118 -12.34 25.94 -8.90
C GLY A 118 -10.92 25.60 -9.34
N SER A 119 -10.32 24.56 -8.73
CA SER A 119 -8.95 24.12 -9.03
C SER A 119 -8.74 23.66 -10.47
N GLN A 120 -9.79 23.18 -11.15
CA GLN A 120 -9.69 22.77 -12.55
C GLN A 120 -9.39 23.95 -13.47
N LEU A 121 -9.86 25.16 -13.13
CA LEU A 121 -9.56 26.35 -13.92
C LEU A 121 -8.08 26.74 -13.86
N ASP A 122 -7.43 26.52 -12.72
CA ASP A 122 -6.00 26.81 -12.58
C ASP A 122 -5.17 25.84 -13.42
N GLU A 123 -5.54 24.56 -13.45
CA GLU A 123 -4.95 23.58 -14.36
C GLU A 123 -5.19 23.94 -15.83
N VAL A 124 -6.41 24.34 -16.20
CA VAL A 124 -6.73 24.77 -17.58
C VAL A 124 -5.89 26.00 -17.97
N ARG A 125 -5.76 27.00 -17.10
CA ARG A 125 -4.93 28.18 -17.35
C ARG A 125 -3.48 27.81 -17.62
N GLN A 126 -2.93 26.90 -16.81
CA GLN A 126 -1.57 26.39 -16.98
C GLN A 126 -1.41 25.66 -18.31
N VAL A 127 -2.34 24.76 -18.65
CA VAL A 127 -2.29 23.98 -19.90
C VAL A 127 -2.46 24.90 -21.13
N MET A 128 -3.33 25.90 -21.06
CA MET A 128 -3.51 26.90 -22.12
C MET A 128 -2.24 27.74 -22.35
N GLY A 129 -1.43 27.96 -21.30
CA GLY A 129 -0.13 28.62 -21.41
C GLY A 129 0.83 27.92 -22.37
N MET A 130 0.70 26.60 -22.56
CA MET A 130 1.54 25.83 -23.50
C MET A 130 1.41 26.30 -24.95
N LEU A 131 0.32 26.98 -25.33
CA LEU A 131 0.14 27.53 -26.68
C LEU A 131 1.19 28.58 -27.03
N ALA A 132 1.80 29.23 -26.03
CA ALA A 132 2.83 30.25 -26.22
C ALA A 132 4.25 29.67 -26.37
N PHE A 133 4.45 28.39 -26.01
CA PHE A 133 5.78 27.76 -25.96
C PHE A 133 5.94 26.69 -27.06
N PRO A 134 7.17 26.39 -27.49
CA PRO A 134 7.43 25.27 -28.37
C PRO A 134 7.34 23.94 -27.60
N SER A 135 7.17 22.83 -28.32
CA SER A 135 6.99 21.48 -27.75
C SER A 135 8.25 20.89 -27.11
N ASP A 136 9.40 21.51 -27.32
CA ASP A 136 10.72 21.17 -26.74
C ASP A 136 11.11 22.12 -25.60
N THR A 137 10.17 22.89 -25.05
CA THR A 137 10.44 23.84 -23.97
C THR A 137 11.04 23.17 -22.73
N HIS A 138 12.07 23.78 -22.17
CA HIS A 138 12.66 23.40 -20.88
C HIS A 138 12.12 24.20 -19.70
N ILE A 139 11.16 25.09 -19.94
CA ILE A 139 10.59 25.97 -18.93
C ILE A 139 9.56 25.20 -18.09
N SER A 140 9.79 25.12 -16.78
CA SER A 140 8.78 24.62 -15.83
C SER A 140 7.68 25.69 -15.65
N PRO A 141 6.39 25.30 -15.59
CA PRO A 141 5.90 23.93 -15.41
C PRO A 141 5.56 23.18 -16.72
N TYR A 142 5.79 23.79 -17.89
CA TYR A 142 5.40 23.23 -19.18
C TYR A 142 6.24 22.02 -19.59
N LYS A 143 7.52 22.01 -19.22
CA LYS A 143 8.38 20.83 -19.35
C LYS A 143 7.77 19.62 -18.65
N ASP A 144 7.28 19.79 -17.43
CA ASP A 144 6.73 18.72 -16.62
C ASP A 144 5.39 18.20 -17.19
N LEU A 145 4.58 19.10 -17.77
CA LEU A 145 3.36 18.71 -18.51
C LEU A 145 3.66 17.88 -19.75
N LEU A 146 4.80 18.14 -20.40
CA LEU A 146 5.29 17.41 -21.58
C LEU A 146 6.09 16.16 -21.20
N ASP A 147 6.19 15.77 -19.94
CA ASP A 147 6.94 14.58 -19.55
C ASP A 147 6.18 13.29 -19.91
N PRO A 148 6.82 12.29 -20.57
CA PRO A 148 6.20 10.99 -20.85
C PRO A 148 5.69 10.24 -19.61
N ALA A 149 6.25 10.51 -18.42
CA ALA A 149 5.81 9.91 -17.16
C ALA A 149 4.34 10.22 -16.82
N ARG A 150 3.76 11.26 -17.42
CA ARG A 150 2.33 11.58 -17.27
C ARG A 150 1.42 10.44 -17.70
N TRP A 151 1.78 9.66 -18.73
CA TRP A 151 1.03 8.46 -19.13
C TRP A 151 1.02 7.39 -18.02
N ARG A 152 2.16 7.18 -17.35
CA ARG A 152 2.26 6.28 -16.19
C ARG A 152 1.39 6.78 -15.02
N MET A 153 1.30 8.09 -14.81
CA MET A 153 0.42 8.67 -13.79
C MET A 153 -1.06 8.46 -14.13
N LEU A 154 -1.46 8.59 -15.41
CA LEU A 154 -2.84 8.30 -15.85
C LEU A 154 -3.21 6.83 -15.64
N ILE A 155 -2.28 5.90 -15.93
CA ILE A 155 -2.47 4.47 -15.64
C ILE A 155 -2.66 4.23 -14.14
N GLN A 156 -1.86 4.89 -13.30
CA GLN A 156 -1.99 4.78 -11.84
C GLN A 156 -3.30 5.37 -11.32
N GLN A 157 -3.73 6.52 -11.85
CA GLN A 157 -5.01 7.13 -11.52
C GLN A 157 -6.18 6.23 -11.93
N PHE A 158 -6.12 5.66 -13.14
CA PHE A 158 -7.09 4.68 -13.61
C PHE A 158 -7.15 3.46 -12.68
N ARG A 159 -6.00 2.85 -12.34
CA ARG A 159 -5.95 1.72 -11.39
C ARG A 159 -6.62 2.04 -10.07
N TYR A 160 -6.31 3.20 -9.51
CA TYR A 160 -6.89 3.66 -8.25
C TYR A 160 -8.40 3.82 -8.34
N ASP A 161 -8.90 4.50 -9.39
CA ASP A 161 -10.33 4.71 -9.57
C ASP A 161 -11.07 3.40 -9.87
N ASN A 162 -10.48 2.51 -10.67
CA ASN A 162 -11.00 1.18 -10.97
C ASN A 162 -11.10 0.30 -9.71
N TYR A 163 -10.04 0.23 -8.90
CA TYR A 163 -10.06 -0.54 -7.65
C TYR A 163 -11.11 -0.01 -6.69
N ARG A 164 -11.19 1.31 -6.49
CA ARG A 164 -12.20 1.89 -5.62
C ARG A 164 -13.62 1.65 -6.14
N LEU A 165 -13.83 1.75 -7.45
CA LEU A 165 -15.12 1.51 -8.07
C LEU A 165 -15.61 0.07 -7.81
N HIS A 166 -14.69 -0.88 -7.81
CA HIS A 166 -14.94 -2.29 -7.52
C HIS A 166 -14.73 -2.69 -6.05
N GLN A 167 -14.53 -1.72 -5.14
CA GLN A 167 -14.30 -1.95 -3.71
C GLN A 167 -13.11 -2.87 -3.41
N LEU A 168 -12.12 -2.87 -4.30
CA LEU A 168 -10.85 -3.55 -4.12
C LEU A 168 -9.89 -2.65 -3.35
N GLY A 169 -9.07 -3.26 -2.49
CA GLY A 169 -7.97 -2.55 -1.85
C GLY A 169 -6.85 -2.23 -2.84
N ASN A 170 -6.16 -1.11 -2.62
CA ASN A 170 -4.94 -0.77 -3.37
C ASN A 170 -3.77 -1.72 -3.06
N ASN A 171 -3.86 -2.44 -1.94
CA ASN A 171 -2.93 -3.47 -1.55
C ASN A 171 -3.56 -4.84 -1.81
N SER A 172 -2.77 -5.74 -2.38
CA SER A 172 -3.20 -7.13 -2.55
C SER A 172 -3.52 -7.75 -1.20
N VAL A 173 -4.63 -8.49 -1.12
CA VAL A 173 -5.01 -9.28 0.07
C VAL A 173 -3.87 -10.21 0.46
N PHE A 174 -3.19 -10.81 -0.52
CA PHE A 174 -2.01 -11.65 -0.29
C PHE A 174 -0.91 -10.89 0.47
N THR A 175 -0.58 -9.67 0.05
CA THR A 175 0.44 -8.84 0.70
C THR A 175 0.05 -8.53 2.14
N ILE A 176 -1.21 -8.12 2.36
CA ILE A 176 -1.71 -7.79 3.70
C ILE A 176 -1.66 -9.03 4.60
N THR A 177 -2.17 -10.18 4.13
CA THR A 177 -2.18 -11.42 4.90
C THR A 177 -0.76 -11.92 5.20
N LEU A 178 0.14 -11.84 4.23
CA LEU A 178 1.54 -12.21 4.42
C LEU A 178 2.21 -11.31 5.47
N GLN A 179 2.03 -10.00 5.38
CA GLN A 179 2.57 -9.05 6.35
C GLN A 179 1.96 -9.27 7.76
N ALA A 180 0.65 -9.48 7.86
CA ALA A 180 0.00 -9.78 9.12
C ALA A 180 0.56 -11.07 9.77
N GLY A 181 0.70 -12.13 8.97
CA GLY A 181 1.32 -13.38 9.40
C GLY A 181 2.76 -13.18 9.86
N LEU A 182 3.60 -12.50 9.08
CA LEU A 182 4.99 -12.20 9.45
C LEU A 182 5.07 -11.39 10.74
N SER A 183 4.18 -10.41 10.93
CA SER A 183 4.12 -9.60 12.15
C SER A 183 3.80 -10.44 13.39
N ALA A 184 2.92 -11.43 13.25
CA ALA A 184 2.52 -12.32 14.35
C ALA A 184 3.64 -13.25 14.85
N ILE A 185 4.65 -13.53 14.03
CA ILE A 185 5.78 -14.42 14.37
C ILE A 185 7.13 -13.68 14.41
N LYS A 186 7.17 -12.39 14.06
CA LYS A 186 8.37 -11.56 14.09
C LYS A 186 8.74 -11.26 15.54
N THR A 187 9.96 -11.61 15.91
CA THR A 187 10.55 -11.30 17.23
C THR A 187 11.86 -10.52 17.08
N PRO A 188 12.32 -9.82 18.14
CA PRO A 188 13.63 -9.17 18.14
C PRO A 188 14.79 -10.12 17.79
N GLN A 189 14.67 -11.40 18.16
CA GLN A 189 15.70 -12.43 17.93
C GLN A 189 15.96 -12.71 16.44
N CYS A 190 15.00 -12.37 15.56
CA CYS A 190 15.13 -12.54 14.11
C CYS A 190 16.18 -11.61 13.47
N TYR A 191 16.57 -10.53 14.16
CA TYR A 191 17.44 -9.47 13.63
C TYR A 191 18.73 -9.26 14.45
N LYS A 192 19.06 -10.17 15.37
CA LYS A 192 20.37 -10.12 16.06
C LYS A 192 21.52 -10.33 15.07
N GLU A 193 22.58 -9.54 15.25
CA GLU A 193 23.74 -9.50 14.34
C GLU A 193 24.54 -10.81 14.34
N ASP A 194 24.66 -11.46 15.50
CA ASP A 194 25.45 -12.69 15.67
C ASP A 194 24.88 -13.91 14.93
N GLY A 195 23.66 -13.82 14.40
CA GLY A 195 22.98 -14.89 13.65
C GLY A 195 22.66 -16.17 14.44
N SER A 196 23.24 -16.34 15.63
CA SER A 196 23.14 -17.51 16.51
C SER A 196 21.73 -17.77 17.03
N SER A 197 20.89 -16.74 17.08
CA SER A 197 19.49 -16.80 17.53
C SER A 197 18.48 -17.04 16.41
N LYS A 198 18.92 -17.12 15.14
CA LYS A 198 18.01 -17.37 14.01
C LYS A 198 17.56 -18.82 14.02
N ASN A 199 16.25 -19.03 13.96
CA ASN A 199 15.68 -20.37 13.84
C ASN A 199 15.52 -20.71 12.35
N PRO A 200 16.13 -21.80 11.83
CA PRO A 200 15.94 -22.23 10.43
C PRO A 200 14.47 -22.49 10.07
N ASP A 201 13.65 -22.91 11.04
CA ASP A 201 12.23 -23.19 10.83
C ASP A 201 11.34 -21.93 10.96
N CYS A 202 11.92 -20.77 11.29
CA CYS A 202 11.17 -19.52 11.39
C CYS A 202 11.09 -18.84 10.02
N PRO A 203 9.87 -18.63 9.48
CA PRO A 203 9.71 -17.94 8.19
C PRO A 203 10.36 -16.55 8.16
N VAL A 204 10.29 -15.78 9.25
CA VAL A 204 10.89 -14.43 9.35
C VAL A 204 12.41 -14.46 9.32
N CYS A 205 13.05 -15.57 9.76
CA CYS A 205 14.51 -15.71 9.71
C CYS A 205 15.02 -16.05 8.29
N SER A 206 14.14 -16.43 7.36
CA SER A 206 14.52 -16.67 5.97
C SER A 206 14.92 -15.37 5.26
N LYS A 207 15.93 -15.43 4.38
CA LYS A 207 16.53 -14.24 3.74
C LYS A 207 15.50 -13.33 3.03
N SER A 208 14.54 -13.92 2.30
CA SER A 208 13.56 -13.17 1.53
C SER A 208 12.47 -12.55 2.40
N LEU A 209 11.91 -13.33 3.33
CA LEU A 209 10.82 -12.85 4.20
C LEU A 209 11.35 -11.91 5.29
N ASN A 210 12.61 -12.04 5.70
CA ASN A 210 13.24 -11.13 6.66
C ASN A 210 13.23 -9.68 6.15
N LYS A 211 13.58 -9.47 4.86
CA LYS A 211 13.53 -8.15 4.23
C LYS A 211 12.11 -7.58 4.21
N LEU A 212 11.13 -8.41 3.86
CA LEU A 212 9.72 -8.00 3.83
C LEU A 212 9.17 -7.71 5.23
N ALA A 213 9.66 -8.41 6.25
CA ALA A 213 9.23 -8.26 7.62
C ALA A 213 9.91 -7.09 8.36
N GLN A 214 10.99 -6.51 7.81
CA GLN A 214 11.75 -5.46 8.48
C GLN A 214 10.91 -4.25 8.93
N PRO A 215 10.03 -3.65 8.10
CA PRO A 215 9.22 -2.50 8.51
C PRO A 215 8.01 -2.87 9.39
N LEU A 216 7.73 -4.16 9.59
CA LEU A 216 6.53 -4.62 10.30
C LEU A 216 6.68 -4.52 11.82
N PRO A 217 5.59 -4.40 12.59
CA PRO A 217 5.64 -4.48 14.05
C PRO A 217 6.10 -5.87 14.50
N MET A 218 6.62 -5.94 15.73
CA MET A 218 6.98 -7.20 16.37
C MET A 218 5.78 -7.79 17.12
N ALA A 219 5.74 -9.11 17.22
CA ALA A 219 4.72 -9.80 17.98
C ALA A 219 4.80 -9.43 19.46
N HIS A 220 3.66 -9.16 20.08
CA HIS A 220 3.56 -9.01 21.53
C HIS A 220 3.51 -10.40 22.17
N CYS A 221 4.61 -10.80 22.82
CA CYS A 221 4.69 -12.08 23.51
C CYS A 221 4.32 -11.89 25.00
N ALA A 222 3.05 -12.12 25.34
CA ALA A 222 2.60 -12.04 26.74
C ALA A 222 3.17 -13.19 27.60
N ASN A 223 3.40 -14.36 26.98
CA ASN A 223 3.92 -15.54 27.65
C ASN A 223 5.08 -16.13 26.83
N SER A 224 6.18 -16.47 27.50
CA SER A 224 7.28 -17.22 26.88
C SER A 224 7.13 -18.70 27.20
N ARG A 225 7.39 -19.57 26.21
CA ARG A 225 7.50 -21.01 26.41
C ARG A 225 8.90 -21.44 26.03
N LEU A 226 9.50 -22.25 26.89
CA LEU A 226 10.77 -22.90 26.59
C LEU A 226 10.52 -24.09 25.67
N VAL A 227 11.31 -24.20 24.61
CA VAL A 227 11.25 -25.31 23.65
C VAL A 227 12.64 -25.92 23.55
N CYS A 228 12.73 -27.24 23.66
CA CYS A 228 14.00 -27.94 23.59
C CYS A 228 14.57 -27.88 22.16
N LYS A 229 15.86 -27.54 22.04
CA LYS A 229 16.54 -27.48 20.74
C LYS A 229 16.70 -28.84 20.05
N ILE A 230 16.72 -29.94 20.80
CA ILE A 230 16.91 -31.29 20.27
C ILE A 230 15.58 -31.86 19.77
N SER A 231 14.59 -31.97 20.64
CA SER A 231 13.31 -32.61 20.27
C SER A 231 12.26 -31.66 19.70
N GLY A 232 12.38 -30.35 19.94
CA GLY A 232 11.31 -29.39 19.63
C GLY A 232 10.15 -29.43 20.63
N ASP A 233 10.22 -30.23 21.69
CA ASP A 233 9.17 -30.31 22.71
C ASP A 233 9.23 -29.14 23.69
N VAL A 234 8.07 -28.80 24.25
CA VAL A 234 7.98 -27.79 25.31
C VAL A 234 8.67 -28.30 26.58
N MET A 235 9.52 -27.45 27.17
CA MET A 235 10.10 -27.70 28.48
C MET A 235 9.14 -27.18 29.56
N ASN A 236 8.70 -28.07 30.44
CA ASN A 236 7.68 -27.84 31.46
C ASN A 236 7.95 -28.73 32.68
N GLU A 237 6.99 -28.86 33.60
CA GLU A 237 7.13 -29.69 34.79
C GLU A 237 7.47 -31.17 34.50
N ASN A 238 6.94 -31.71 33.41
CA ASN A 238 7.14 -33.10 32.97
C ASN A 238 8.35 -33.28 32.04
N ASN A 239 8.94 -32.19 31.55
CA ASN A 239 10.16 -32.16 30.76
C ASN A 239 11.01 -30.94 31.18
N PRO A 240 11.59 -30.97 32.39
CA PRO A 240 12.20 -29.78 32.96
C PRO A 240 13.41 -29.31 32.14
N PRO A 241 13.65 -27.99 32.07
CA PRO A 241 14.85 -27.45 31.44
C PRO A 241 16.08 -27.79 32.30
N MET A 242 17.07 -28.39 31.67
CA MET A 242 18.33 -28.84 32.26
C MET A 242 19.49 -28.12 31.56
N MET A 243 20.37 -27.48 32.33
CA MET A 243 21.54 -26.73 31.87
C MET A 243 22.80 -27.58 32.01
N LEU A 244 23.57 -27.68 30.93
CA LEU A 244 24.91 -28.26 30.95
C LEU A 244 25.94 -27.23 31.49
N PRO A 245 27.13 -27.65 31.95
CA PRO A 245 28.16 -26.74 32.49
C PRO A 245 28.60 -25.61 31.56
N ASN A 246 28.40 -25.74 30.25
CA ASN A 246 28.67 -24.69 29.27
C ASN A 246 27.53 -23.67 29.09
N GLY A 247 26.49 -23.74 29.92
CA GLY A 247 25.38 -22.79 29.95
C GLY A 247 24.26 -23.07 28.94
N TYR A 248 24.34 -24.13 28.13
CA TYR A 248 23.25 -24.47 27.21
C TYR A 248 22.16 -25.31 27.89
N VAL A 249 20.90 -24.95 27.61
CA VAL A 249 19.71 -25.56 28.21
C VAL A 249 18.99 -26.48 27.22
N TYR A 250 18.61 -27.67 27.68
CA TYR A 250 17.90 -28.70 26.94
C TYR A 250 16.80 -29.33 27.81
N GLY A 251 15.83 -30.02 27.23
CA GLY A 251 14.80 -30.73 28.00
C GLY A 251 15.39 -32.01 28.59
N TYR A 252 15.01 -32.34 29.82
CA TYR A 252 15.45 -33.56 30.50
C TYR A 252 15.28 -34.82 29.63
N ASN A 253 14.12 -34.98 28.99
CA ASN A 253 13.83 -36.15 28.15
C ASN A 253 14.77 -36.23 26.94
N SER A 254 15.17 -35.09 26.38
CA SER A 254 16.13 -35.03 25.29
C SER A 254 17.55 -35.35 25.74
N LEU A 255 17.99 -34.84 26.90
CA LEU A 255 19.31 -35.19 27.43
C LEU A 255 19.40 -36.68 27.77
N LEU A 256 18.31 -37.25 28.29
CA LEU A 256 18.23 -38.67 28.60
C LEU A 256 18.33 -39.54 27.33
N SER A 257 17.73 -39.11 26.22
CA SER A 257 17.76 -39.88 24.96
C SER A 257 19.11 -39.85 24.24
N ILE A 258 19.89 -38.77 24.39
CA ILE A 258 21.23 -38.65 23.77
C ILE A 258 22.38 -39.09 24.69
N ARG A 259 22.05 -39.51 25.92
CA ARG A 259 23.02 -39.98 26.91
C ARG A 259 23.61 -41.32 26.47
N GLN A 260 24.93 -41.44 26.55
CA GLN A 260 25.67 -42.70 26.40
C GLN A 260 26.39 -42.98 27.71
N ASP A 261 25.99 -44.07 28.38
CA ASP A 261 26.42 -44.45 29.74
C ASP A 261 26.10 -43.37 30.79
N ASP A 262 27.05 -42.50 31.13
CA ASP A 262 26.87 -41.34 32.02
C ASP A 262 27.30 -40.02 31.37
N LYS A 263 27.58 -40.04 30.06
CA LYS A 263 28.09 -38.88 29.33
C LYS A 263 27.06 -38.37 28.33
N VAL A 264 27.02 -37.06 28.17
CA VAL A 264 26.21 -36.37 27.17
C VAL A 264 27.11 -35.47 26.33
N ILE A 265 26.95 -35.56 25.01
CA ILE A 265 27.64 -34.69 24.06
C ILE A 265 26.73 -33.50 23.74
N CYS A 266 27.16 -32.29 24.06
CA CYS A 266 26.42 -31.08 23.75
C CYS A 266 26.24 -30.95 22.22
N PRO A 267 25.01 -30.92 21.67
CA PRO A 267 24.81 -30.86 20.22
C PRO A 267 25.42 -29.63 19.56
N ARG A 268 25.52 -28.52 20.29
CA ARG A 268 26.01 -27.21 19.83
C ARG A 268 27.53 -27.06 19.88
N THR A 269 28.15 -27.43 21.00
CA THR A 269 29.61 -27.22 21.23
C THR A 269 30.43 -28.48 21.00
N LYS A 270 29.79 -29.66 20.93
CA LYS A 270 30.43 -30.98 20.88
C LYS A 270 31.27 -31.35 22.11
N GLU A 271 31.20 -30.54 23.17
CA GLU A 271 31.81 -30.85 24.46
C GLU A 271 31.07 -32.00 25.15
N VAL A 272 31.81 -32.77 25.93
CA VAL A 272 31.30 -33.95 26.65
C VAL A 272 31.23 -33.64 28.14
N PHE A 273 30.06 -33.83 28.73
CA PHE A 273 29.81 -33.63 30.15
C PHE A 273 29.21 -34.88 30.78
N ASN A 274 29.37 -35.04 32.08
CA ASN A 274 28.64 -36.09 32.80
C ASN A 274 27.19 -35.65 32.99
N PHE A 275 26.24 -36.57 32.88
CA PHE A 275 24.81 -36.29 33.03
C PHE A 275 24.49 -35.72 34.41
N SER A 276 25.21 -36.16 35.43
CA SER A 276 25.12 -35.66 36.82
C SER A 276 25.49 -34.18 36.98
N GLN A 277 26.23 -33.60 36.03
CA GLN A 277 26.60 -32.18 36.04
C GLN A 277 25.49 -31.28 35.45
N ALA A 278 24.40 -31.85 34.93
CA ALA A 278 23.30 -31.08 34.40
C ALA A 278 22.40 -30.58 35.54
N GLU A 279 22.21 -29.27 35.63
CA GLU A 279 21.40 -28.65 36.68
C GLU A 279 20.03 -28.25 36.17
N LYS A 280 18.99 -28.46 36.98
CA LYS A 280 17.63 -28.02 36.64
C LYS A 280 17.53 -26.50 36.77
N VAL A 281 17.02 -25.86 35.72
CA VAL A 281 16.83 -24.40 35.67
C VAL A 281 15.39 -24.05 36.03
N TYR A 282 15.21 -22.94 36.74
CA TYR A 282 13.92 -22.33 36.99
C TYR A 282 13.87 -20.97 36.31
N ILE A 283 12.78 -20.68 35.62
CA ILE A 283 12.51 -19.36 35.03
C ILE A 283 11.40 -18.74 35.86
N MET A 284 11.72 -17.60 36.50
CA MET A 284 10.76 -16.76 37.21
C MET A 284 10.22 -15.67 36.28
#